data_AF-A0A7C4WTV8-F1
#
_entry.id   AF-A0A7C4WTV8-F1
#
_cell.length_a   1.000
_cell.length_b   1.000
_cell.length_c   1.000
_cell.angle_alpha   90.00
_cell.angle_beta   90.00
_cell.angle_gamma   90.00
#
_symmetry.space_group_name_H-M   'P 1'
#
loop_
_entity.id
_entity.type
_entity.pdbx_description
1 polymer ?
#
loop_
_entity_poly.entity_id
_entity_poly.type
_entity_poly.pdbx_seq_one_letter_code
_entity_poly.pdbx_strand_id
1 'polypeptide(L)'
;MSGKVATTYERVKELKPSKAGSELGFDGQNYLVALSENDVYALAAGAYYVWSLCNGEKTVEQIVKEITTELSSVSESKEKIEEEELREPVALILEQLARVGLISYK
;
A
#
# COMPACT_ATOMS: atom_id res chain seq x y z
N MET A 1 -5.62 -29.68 -16.31
CA MET A 1 -5.08 -29.01 -15.10
C MET A 1 -5.19 -27.51 -15.35
N SER A 2 -6.14 -26.84 -14.70
CA SER A 2 -6.27 -25.38 -14.83
C SER A 2 -5.26 -24.74 -13.87
N GLY A 3 -4.14 -24.24 -14.38
CA GLY A 3 -3.14 -23.57 -13.58
C GLY A 3 -3.70 -22.25 -13.07
N LYS A 4 -4.00 -22.16 -11.78
CA LYS A 4 -4.43 -20.91 -11.14
C LYS A 4 -3.27 -19.91 -11.24
N VAL A 5 -3.43 -18.83 -11.98
CA VAL A 5 -2.43 -17.75 -12.00
C VAL A 5 -2.37 -17.15 -10.60
N ALA A 6 -1.19 -17.11 -10.00
CA ALA A 6 -0.98 -16.49 -8.69
C ALA A 6 -1.36 -15.00 -8.76
N THR A 7 -2.15 -14.52 -7.80
CA THR A 7 -2.56 -13.11 -7.74
C THR A 7 -1.38 -12.19 -7.43
N THR A 8 -1.57 -10.87 -7.48
CA THR A 8 -0.49 -9.94 -7.10
C THR A 8 -0.11 -10.14 -5.66
N TYR A 9 -1.10 -10.26 -4.77
CA TYR A 9 -0.87 -10.51 -3.36
C TYR A 9 0.01 -11.74 -3.10
N GLU A 10 -0.33 -12.90 -3.68
CA GLU A 10 0.44 -14.13 -3.47
C GLU A 10 1.91 -14.01 -3.89
N ARG A 11 2.22 -13.14 -4.85
CA ARG A 11 3.59 -12.89 -5.33
C ARG A 11 4.41 -12.01 -4.39
N VAL A 12 3.77 -11.15 -3.60
CA VAL A 12 4.45 -10.12 -2.80
C VAL A 12 4.24 -10.24 -1.29
N LYS A 13 3.34 -11.11 -0.82
CA LYS A 13 2.89 -11.16 0.59
C LYS A 13 4.03 -11.26 1.61
N GLU A 14 5.14 -11.91 1.26
CA GLU A 14 6.30 -12.12 2.14
C GLU A 14 7.39 -11.02 1.98
N LEU A 15 7.29 -10.17 0.96
CA LEU A 15 8.26 -9.11 0.70
C LEU A 15 8.08 -7.95 1.66
N LYS A 16 9.17 -7.23 1.93
CA LYS A 16 9.17 -6.06 2.82
C LYS A 16 9.31 -4.76 2.02
N PRO A 17 8.22 -4.01 1.76
CA PRO A 17 8.31 -2.77 1.02
C PRO A 17 8.92 -1.66 1.88
N SER A 18 9.83 -0.90 1.29
CA SER A 18 10.49 0.27 1.88
C SER A 18 10.23 1.48 1.00
N LYS A 19 9.64 2.53 1.58
CA LYS A 19 9.30 3.75 0.87
C LYS A 19 10.53 4.57 0.50
N ALA A 20 10.42 5.26 -0.62
CA ALA A 20 11.33 6.27 -1.11
C ALA A 20 10.56 7.57 -1.38
N GLY A 21 11.30 8.68 -1.37
CA GLY A 21 10.76 10.02 -1.53
C GLY A 21 10.34 10.68 -0.22
N SER A 22 9.93 11.94 -0.34
CA SER A 22 9.56 12.82 0.77
C SER A 22 8.18 13.40 0.54
N GLU A 23 7.37 13.45 1.59
CA GLU A 23 6.09 14.14 1.55
C GLU A 23 6.29 15.65 1.44
N LEU A 24 5.57 16.28 0.51
CA LEU A 24 5.55 17.73 0.32
C LEU A 24 4.30 18.38 0.91
N GLY A 25 3.23 17.60 1.14
CA GLY A 25 1.99 18.05 1.76
C GLY A 25 0.74 17.57 1.03
N PHE A 26 -0.38 18.27 1.24
CA PHE A 26 -1.69 17.94 0.66
C PHE A 26 -2.18 19.11 -0.20
N ASP A 27 -2.59 18.83 -1.44
CA ASP A 27 -3.02 19.86 -2.40
C ASP A 27 -4.52 20.20 -2.34
N GLY A 28 -5.25 19.56 -1.42
CA GLY A 28 -6.72 19.65 -1.32
C GLY A 28 -7.43 18.39 -1.80
N GLN A 29 -6.77 17.56 -2.60
CA GLN A 29 -7.32 16.30 -3.11
C GLN A 29 -6.38 15.10 -2.88
N ASN A 30 -5.07 15.28 -3.06
CA ASN A 30 -4.06 14.25 -2.99
C ASN A 30 -2.88 14.65 -2.10
N TYR A 31 -2.17 13.64 -1.61
CA TYR A 31 -0.89 13.82 -0.95
C TYR A 31 0.22 13.86 -1.99
N LEU A 32 1.09 14.87 -1.92
CA LEU A 32 2.21 15.05 -2.81
C LEU A 32 3.46 14.40 -2.24
N VAL A 33 4.08 13.49 -3.01
CA VAL A 33 5.33 12.81 -2.64
C VAL A 33 6.37 13.01 -3.75
N ALA A 34 7.55 13.49 -3.39
CA ALA A 34 8.65 13.76 -4.32
C ALA A 34 9.78 12.74 -4.18
N LEU A 35 10.18 12.11 -5.30
CA LEU A 35 11.44 11.36 -5.39
C LEU A 35 12.63 12.26 -5.68
N SER A 36 12.38 13.35 -6.41
CA SER A 36 13.35 14.37 -6.79
C SER A 36 12.63 15.70 -7.01
N GLU A 37 13.37 16.77 -7.30
CA GLU A 37 12.78 18.08 -7.66
C GLU A 37 11.89 18.00 -8.92
N ASN A 38 12.13 17.03 -9.81
CA ASN A 38 11.40 16.87 -11.07
C ASN A 38 10.37 15.74 -11.04
N ASP A 39 10.40 14.88 -10.02
CA ASP A 39 9.55 13.70 -9.94
C ASP A 39 8.64 13.80 -8.71
N VAL A 40 7.49 14.43 -8.91
CA VAL A 40 6.44 14.60 -7.89
C VAL A 40 5.20 13.81 -8.28
N TYR A 41 4.71 13.00 -7.35
CA TYR A 41 3.54 12.14 -7.52
C TYR A 41 2.41 12.59 -6.61
N ALA A 42 1.20 12.61 -7.15
CA ALA A 42 -0.02 12.83 -6.39
C ALA A 42 -0.63 11.47 -6.02
N LEU A 43 -0.69 11.18 -4.72
CA LEU A 43 -1.25 9.95 -4.17
C LEU A 43 -2.62 10.21 -3.56
N ALA A 44 -3.62 9.43 -3.99
CA ALA A 44 -4.90 9.36 -3.29
C ALA A 44 -4.69 8.87 -1.85
N ALA A 45 -5.58 9.24 -0.93
CA ALA A 45 -5.44 8.96 0.50
C ALA A 45 -5.10 7.49 0.83
N GLY A 46 -5.78 6.54 0.20
CA GLY A 46 -5.50 5.10 0.40
C GLY A 46 -4.09 4.69 -0.06
N ALA A 47 -3.63 5.21 -1.20
CA ALA A 47 -2.29 4.92 -1.71
C ALA A 47 -1.19 5.57 -0.86
N TYR A 48 -1.41 6.81 -0.41
CA TYR A 48 -0.51 7.50 0.52
C TYR A 48 -0.41 6.77 1.86
N TYR A 49 -1.53 6.29 2.40
CA TYR A 49 -1.54 5.54 3.65
C TYR A 49 -0.77 4.22 3.52
N VAL A 50 -0.99 3.44 2.46
CA VAL A 50 -0.18 2.23 2.18
C VAL A 50 1.31 2.58 2.05
N TRP A 51 1.65 3.64 1.31
CA TRP A 51 3.04 4.11 1.17
C TRP A 51 3.66 4.51 2.51
N SER A 52 2.90 5.16 3.40
CA SER A 52 3.41 5.64 4.69
C SER A 52 3.81 4.49 5.64
N LEU A 53 3.12 3.34 5.53
CA LEU A 53 3.38 2.09 6.26
C LEU A 53 4.61 1.31 5.75
N CYS A 54 5.09 1.61 4.54
CA CYS A 54 6.22 0.90 3.92
C CYS A 54 7.56 1.32 4.55
N ASN A 55 7.92 0.72 5.69
CA ASN A 55 9.15 1.05 6.43
C ASN A 55 10.32 0.08 6.18
N GLY A 56 10.12 -0.97 5.39
CA GLY A 56 11.12 -2.01 5.13
C GLY A 56 11.26 -3.07 6.22
N GLU A 57 10.43 -3.04 7.27
CA GLU A 57 10.44 -4.01 8.36
C GLU A 57 9.26 -4.98 8.27
N LYS A 58 8.07 -4.45 7.97
CA LYS A 58 6.81 -5.20 7.85
C LYS A 58 6.69 -5.87 6.48
N THR A 59 6.20 -7.10 6.45
CA THR A 59 5.81 -7.77 5.19
C THR A 59 4.50 -7.18 4.65
N VAL A 60 4.21 -7.42 3.37
CA VAL A 60 2.91 -7.01 2.79
C VAL A 60 1.74 -7.64 3.55
N GLU A 61 1.83 -8.91 3.96
CA GLU A 61 0.80 -9.55 4.79
C GLU A 61 0.58 -8.80 6.12
N GLN A 62 1.66 -8.38 6.78
CA GLN A 62 1.56 -7.60 8.03
C GLN A 62 0.94 -6.23 7.81
N ILE A 63 1.27 -5.56 6.69
CA ILE A 63 0.65 -4.30 6.30
C ILE A 63 -0.86 -4.47 6.08
N VAL A 64 -1.28 -5.49 5.33
CA VAL A 64 -2.72 -5.77 5.11
C VAL A 64 -3.43 -5.98 6.45
N LYS A 65 -2.86 -6.79 7.34
CA LYS A 65 -3.44 -7.06 8.66
C LYS A 65 -3.56 -5.81 9.53
N GLU A 66 -2.58 -4.91 9.48
CA GLU A 66 -2.59 -3.64 10.19
C GLU A 66 -3.72 -2.74 9.68
N ILE A 67 -3.84 -2.57 8.36
CA ILE A 67 -4.92 -1.80 7.73
C ILE A 67 -6.29 -2.38 8.12
N THR A 68 -6.46 -3.71 8.04
CA THR A 68 -7.70 -4.39 8.45
C THR A 68 -8.04 -4.12 9.91
N THR A 69 -7.05 -4.18 10.79
CA THR A 69 -7.23 -3.96 12.24
C THR A 69 -7.65 -2.52 12.53
N GLU A 70 -7.00 -1.54 11.89
CA GLU A 70 -7.34 -0.13 12.05
C GLU A 70 -8.75 0.16 11.54
N LEU A 71 -9.09 -0.27 10.33
CA LEU A 71 -10.43 -0.04 9.77
C LEU A 71 -11.54 -0.72 10.58
N SER A 72 -11.27 -1.91 11.13
CA SER A 72 -12.20 -2.62 12.02
C SER A 72 -12.40 -1.91 13.35
N SER A 73 -11.47 -1.06 13.78
CA SER A 73 -11.53 -0.32 15.05
C SER A 73 -12.27 1.02 14.93
N VAL A 74 -12.41 1.55 13.72
CA VAL A 74 -13.02 2.88 13.45
C VAL A 74 -14.45 2.77 12.91
N SER A 75 -14.87 1.58 12.44
CA SER A 75 -16.22 1.38 11.90
C SER A 75 -17.28 1.34 13.01
N GLU A 76 -18.17 2.34 13.07
CA GLU A 76 -19.44 2.28 13.81
C GLU A 76 -20.47 1.32 13.17
N SER A 77 -20.14 0.81 11.98
CA SER A 77 -20.98 -0.09 11.19
C SER A 77 -20.63 -1.55 11.51
N LYS A 78 -21.64 -2.42 11.58
CA LYS A 78 -21.47 -3.85 11.92
C LYS A 78 -20.69 -4.66 10.88
N GLU A 79 -20.39 -4.11 9.72
CA GLU A 79 -19.59 -4.78 8.69
C GLU A 79 -18.11 -4.64 9.03
N LYS A 80 -17.51 -5.77 9.43
CA LYS A 80 -16.06 -5.91 9.54
C LYS A 80 -15.51 -6.11 8.14
N ILE A 81 -14.52 -5.31 7.78
CA ILE A 81 -13.74 -5.54 6.57
C ILE A 81 -12.85 -6.76 6.85
N GLU A 82 -12.94 -7.77 5.98
CA GLU A 82 -12.13 -8.98 6.12
C GLU A 82 -10.75 -8.76 5.48
N GLU A 83 -9.73 -9.44 5.99
CA GLU A 83 -8.36 -9.34 5.46
C GLU A 83 -8.30 -9.70 3.97
N GLU A 84 -9.02 -10.76 3.58
CA GLU A 84 -9.16 -11.22 2.20
C GLU A 84 -9.60 -10.12 1.23
N GLU A 85 -10.41 -9.15 1.69
CA GLU A 85 -10.91 -8.06 0.84
C GLU A 85 -9.83 -7.01 0.56
N LEU A 86 -8.83 -6.89 1.43
CA LEU A 86 -7.74 -5.90 1.30
C LEU A 86 -6.49 -6.45 0.64
N ARG A 87 -6.30 -7.78 0.63
CA ARG A 87 -5.10 -8.43 0.08
C ARG A 87 -4.74 -7.94 -1.33
N GLU A 88 -5.64 -8.09 -2.28
CA GLU A 88 -5.35 -7.71 -3.68
C GLU A 88 -5.31 -6.19 -3.89
N PRO A 89 -6.24 -5.38 -3.35
CA PRO A 89 -6.15 -3.92 -3.45
C PRO A 89 -4.83 -3.34 -2.93
N VAL A 90 -4.38 -3.78 -1.76
CA VAL A 90 -3.10 -3.32 -1.18
C VAL A 90 -1.92 -3.76 -2.05
N ALA A 91 -1.91 -5.01 -2.52
CA ALA A 91 -0.85 -5.51 -3.39
C ALA A 91 -0.77 -4.75 -4.73
N LEU A 92 -1.90 -4.37 -5.32
CA LEU A 92 -1.94 -3.58 -6.54
C LEU A 92 -1.44 -2.15 -6.33
N ILE A 93 -1.78 -1.52 -5.20
CA ILE A 93 -1.23 -0.20 -4.82
C ILE A 93 0.29 -0.30 -4.72
N LEU A 94 0.82 -1.29 -3.99
CA LEU A 94 2.25 -1.49 -3.85
C LEU A 94 2.93 -1.75 -5.20
N GLU A 95 2.29 -2.51 -6.11
CA GLU A 95 2.81 -2.70 -7.46
C GLU A 95 2.92 -1.38 -8.22
N GLN A 96 1.91 -0.49 -8.15
CA GLN A 96 1.97 0.82 -8.80
C GLN A 96 3.04 1.72 -8.18
N LEU A 97 3.15 1.74 -6.85
CA LEU A 97 4.20 2.50 -6.16
C LEU A 97 5.60 2.01 -6.54
N ALA A 98 5.79 0.69 -6.67
CA ALA A 98 7.07 0.10 -7.06
C ALA A 98 7.45 0.46 -8.50
N ARG A 99 6.47 0.45 -9.42
CA ARG A 99 6.69 0.82 -10.84
C ARG A 99 7.24 2.22 -11.01
N VAL A 100 6.85 3.16 -10.14
CA VAL A 100 7.31 4.56 -10.19
C VAL A 100 8.47 4.85 -9.23
N GLY A 101 8.98 3.83 -8.52
CA GLY A 101 10.12 3.97 -7.62
C GLY A 101 9.80 4.57 -6.25
N LEU A 102 8.53 4.77 -5.91
CA LEU A 102 8.10 5.26 -4.59
C LEU A 102 8.25 4.21 -3.48
N ILE A 103 8.37 2.94 -3.84
CA ILE A 103 8.81 1.87 -2.95
C ILE A 103 9.84 0.96 -3.63
N SER A 104 10.59 0.23 -2.83
CA SER A 104 11.38 -0.93 -3.24
C SER A 104 11.11 -2.10 -2.30
N TYR A 105 11.25 -3.33 -2.79
CA TYR A 105 11.16 -4.52 -1.95
C TYR A 105 12.55 -4.96 -1.49
N LYS A 106 12.67 -5.36 -0.22
CA LYS A 106 13.85 -6.01 0.35
C LYS A 106 13.62 -7.51 0.52
#